data_AF-A0A0C2FCY8-F1
#
_entry.id   AF-A0A0C2FCY8-F1
#
_cell.length_a   1.000
_cell.length_b   1.000
_cell.length_c   1.000
_cell.angle_alpha   90.00
_cell.angle_beta   90.00
_cell.angle_gamma   90.00
#
_symmetry.space_group_name_H-M   'P 1'
#
loop_
_entity.id
_entity.type
_entity.pdbx_description
1 polymer ?
#
loop_
_entity_poly.entity_id
_entity_poly.type
_entity_poly.pdbx_seq_one_letter_code
_entity_poly.pdbx_strand_id
1 'polypeptide(L)'
;DERALMETAHEYCQEKLLPRVTEAYRGEKYDPTLIPEMGKMGLLGAPYQGYGCAGTTSVGYGLIAREVERVDSGYRSTMSVQTSLVIGPIYNY
;
A
#
# COMPACT_ATOMS: atom_id res chain seq x y z
N ASP A 1 3.89 -16.81 0.41
CA ASP A 1 2.81 -17.26 -0.49
C ASP A 1 1.80 -16.13 -0.62
N GLU A 2 1.27 -15.85 -1.81
CA GLU A 2 0.51 -14.62 -2.13
C GLU A 2 -0.69 -14.40 -1.19
N ARG A 3 -1.27 -15.49 -0.69
CA ARG A 3 -2.33 -15.47 0.32
C ARG A 3 -1.91 -14.82 1.63
N ALA A 4 -0.73 -15.14 2.15
CA ALA A 4 -0.24 -14.56 3.40
C ALA A 4 -0.02 -13.04 3.25
N LEU A 5 0.48 -12.60 2.10
CA LEU A 5 0.63 -11.18 1.79
C LEU A 5 -0.72 -10.45 1.76
N MET A 6 -1.72 -11.06 1.12
CA MET A 6 -3.09 -10.55 1.10
C MET A 6 -3.67 -10.48 2.52
N GLU A 7 -3.51 -11.52 3.33
CA GLU A 7 -4.01 -11.56 4.72
C GLU A 7 -3.34 -10.47 5.58
N THR A 8 -2.02 -10.28 5.48
CA THR A 8 -1.32 -9.19 6.19
C THR A 8 -1.78 -7.80 5.73
N ALA A 9 -1.96 -7.58 4.42
CA ALA A 9 -2.50 -6.33 3.91
C ALA A 9 -3.93 -6.10 4.39
N HIS A 10 -4.75 -7.15 4.39
CA HIS A 10 -6.13 -7.12 4.87
C HIS A 10 -6.21 -6.70 6.35
N GLU A 11 -5.45 -7.36 7.23
CA GLU A 11 -5.40 -7.05 8.66
C GLU A 11 -5.03 -5.59 8.91
N TYR A 12 -3.97 -5.08 8.27
CA TYR A 12 -3.59 -3.67 8.36
C TYR A 12 -4.73 -2.74 7.92
N CYS A 13 -5.37 -3.05 6.79
CA CYS A 13 -6.47 -2.24 6.27
C CYS A 13 -7.65 -2.21 7.23
N GLN A 14 -8.05 -3.34 7.81
CA GLN A 14 -9.17 -3.41 8.74
C GLN A 14 -8.85 -2.77 10.09
N GLU A 15 -7.65 -2.97 10.63
CA GLU A 15 -7.30 -2.48 11.97
C GLU A 15 -6.83 -1.01 12.00
N LYS A 16 -6.18 -0.54 10.93
CA LYS A 16 -5.53 0.79 10.92
C LYS A 16 -6.22 1.77 10.00
N LEU A 17 -6.60 1.37 8.78
CA LEU A 17 -7.14 2.28 7.78
C LEU A 17 -8.65 2.48 7.94
N LEU A 18 -9.41 1.39 8.10
CA LEU A 18 -10.88 1.42 8.18
C LEU A 18 -11.42 2.32 9.30
N PRO A 19 -10.84 2.35 10.51
CA PRO A 19 -11.33 3.25 11.57
C PRO A 19 -11.13 4.74 11.24
N ARG A 20 -10.17 5.08 10.37
CA ARG A 20 -9.76 6.48 10.07
C ARG A 20 -10.51 7.05 8.86
N VAL A 21 -10.93 6.22 7.91
CA VAL A 21 -11.39 6.65 6.58
C VAL A 21 -12.59 7.61 6.61
N THR A 22 -13.57 7.39 7.48
CA THR A 22 -14.81 8.18 7.48
C THR A 22 -14.55 9.64 7.84
N GLU A 23 -13.77 9.88 8.89
CA GLU A 23 -13.41 11.24 9.30
C GLU A 23 -12.39 11.87 8.36
N ALA A 24 -11.41 11.08 7.88
CA ALA A 24 -10.43 11.54 6.91
C ALA A 24 -11.11 12.05 5.63
N TYR A 25 -12.07 11.29 5.09
CA TYR A 25 -12.83 11.68 3.90
C TYR A 25 -13.71 12.90 4.15
N ARG A 26 -14.52 12.92 5.22
CA ARG A 26 -15.40 14.06 5.54
C ARG A 26 -14.63 15.35 5.83
N GLY A 27 -13.46 15.23 6.42
CA GLY A 27 -12.60 16.37 6.77
C GLY A 27 -11.61 16.76 5.69
N GLU A 28 -11.55 16.03 4.57
CA GLU A 28 -10.55 16.19 3.51
C GLU A 28 -9.10 16.21 4.04
N LYS A 29 -8.81 15.33 5.01
CA LYS A 29 -7.49 15.27 5.67
C LYS A 29 -6.72 14.04 5.24
N TYR A 30 -5.46 14.26 4.87
CA TYR A 30 -4.48 13.20 4.65
C TYR A 30 -3.68 12.94 5.93
N ASP A 31 -3.51 11.67 6.27
CA ASP A 31 -2.67 11.23 7.39
C ASP A 31 -1.23 10.98 6.91
N PRO A 32 -0.24 11.81 7.32
CA PRO A 32 1.13 11.69 6.86
C PRO A 32 1.83 10.41 7.37
N THR A 33 1.24 9.69 8.31
CA THR A 33 1.79 8.44 8.83
C THR A 33 1.58 7.24 7.90
N LEU A 34 0.69 7.35 6.90
CA LEU A 34 0.34 6.25 5.99
C LEU A 34 1.54 5.67 5.23
N ILE A 35 2.34 6.53 4.58
CA ILE A 35 3.53 6.09 3.84
C ILE A 35 4.56 5.41 4.77
N PRO A 36 4.93 5.99 5.93
CA PRO A 36 5.78 5.31 6.90
C PRO A 36 5.23 3.97 7.41
N GLU A 37 3.93 3.86 7.68
CA GLU A 37 3.29 2.61 8.13
C GLU A 37 3.38 1.54 7.03
N MET A 38 2.93 1.84 5.81
CA MET A 38 2.99 0.92 4.66
C MET A 38 4.41 0.51 4.30
N GLY A 39 5.38 1.44 4.43
CA GLY A 39 6.80 1.17 4.19
C GLY A 39 7.38 0.17 5.19
N LYS A 40 7.06 0.31 6.49
CA LYS A 40 7.49 -0.64 7.54
C LYS A 40 6.94 -2.05 7.32
N MET A 41 5.78 -2.15 6.67
CA MET A 41 5.15 -3.43 6.33
C MET A 41 5.63 -4.02 5.00
N GLY A 42 6.49 -3.32 4.25
CA GLY A 42 6.96 -3.78 2.94
C GLY A 42 5.92 -3.71 1.82
N LEU A 43 4.85 -2.92 2.00
CA LEU A 43 3.79 -2.77 0.98
C LEU A 43 4.17 -1.79 -0.13
N LEU A 44 5.15 -0.92 0.11
CA LEU A 44 5.67 0.05 -0.86
C LEU A 44 6.82 -0.56 -1.66
N GLY A 45 6.83 -0.34 -2.97
CA GLY A 45 7.85 -0.95 -3.83
C GLY A 45 7.73 -2.47 -3.93
N ALA A 46 6.61 -3.04 -3.49
CA ALA A 46 6.41 -4.48 -3.35
C ALA A 46 6.82 -5.33 -4.58
N PRO A 47 6.58 -4.95 -5.85
CA PRO A 47 6.96 -5.78 -6.99
C PRO A 47 8.46 -5.72 -7.38
N TYR A 48 9.26 -4.84 -6.77
CA TYR A 48 10.67 -4.65 -7.12
C TYR A 48 11.61 -5.47 -6.22
N GLN A 49 12.76 -5.86 -6.77
CA GLN A 49 13.77 -6.69 -6.09
C GLN A 49 14.94 -5.85 -5.59
N GLY A 50 15.45 -6.14 -4.39
CA GLY A 50 16.57 -5.41 -3.79
C GLY A 50 16.16 -4.07 -3.16
N TYR A 51 17.13 -3.25 -2.73
CA TYR A 51 16.90 -1.91 -2.15
C TYR A 51 15.94 -1.86 -0.95
N GLY A 52 15.75 -2.98 -0.24
CA GLY A 52 14.77 -3.10 0.84
C GLY A 52 13.32 -3.31 0.38
N CYS A 53 13.08 -3.53 -0.91
CA CYS A 53 11.76 -3.88 -1.46
C CYS A 53 11.44 -5.38 -1.25
N ALA A 54 10.15 -5.69 -1.13
CA ALA A 54 9.67 -7.03 -0.77
C ALA A 54 9.82 -8.09 -1.88
N GLY A 55 10.01 -7.69 -3.14
CA GLY A 55 10.25 -8.64 -4.24
C GLY A 55 9.07 -9.57 -4.55
N THR A 56 7.84 -9.10 -4.40
CA THR A 56 6.59 -9.84 -4.66
C THR A 56 6.30 -9.98 -6.16
N THR A 57 5.40 -10.89 -6.50
CA THR A 57 4.86 -11.02 -7.86
C THR A 57 3.93 -9.85 -8.20
N SER A 58 3.66 -9.62 -9.48
CA SER A 58 2.65 -8.63 -9.90
C SER A 58 1.24 -8.97 -9.37
N VAL A 59 0.92 -10.26 -9.23
CA VAL A 59 -0.34 -10.72 -8.61
C VAL A 59 -0.37 -10.35 -7.13
N GLY A 60 0.73 -10.59 -6.39
CA GLY A 60 0.87 -10.17 -5.00
C GLY A 60 0.66 -8.66 -4.81
N TYR A 61 1.27 -7.85 -5.68
CA TYR A 61 1.03 -6.39 -5.66
C TYR A 61 -0.43 -6.02 -5.95
N GLY A 62 -1.06 -6.70 -6.92
CA GLY A 62 -2.50 -6.52 -7.20
C GLY A 62 -3.40 -6.88 -6.03
N LEU A 63 -3.06 -7.92 -5.26
CA LEU A 63 -3.79 -8.32 -4.05
C LEU A 63 -3.65 -7.28 -2.94
N ILE A 64 -2.46 -6.72 -2.73
CA ILE A 64 -2.27 -5.59 -1.80
C ILE A 64 -3.15 -4.41 -2.22
N ALA A 65 -3.10 -4.02 -3.50
CA ALA A 65 -3.89 -2.90 -4.01
C ALA A 65 -5.40 -3.13 -3.80
N ARG A 66 -5.89 -4.34 -4.05
CA ARG A 66 -7.28 -4.74 -3.82
C ARG A 66 -7.70 -4.59 -2.36
N GLU A 67 -6.86 -4.99 -1.40
CA GLU A 67 -7.21 -4.88 0.02
C GLU A 67 -7.14 -3.43 0.55
N VAL A 68 -6.22 -2.60 0.04
CA VAL A 68 -6.17 -1.17 0.37
C VAL A 68 -7.38 -0.43 -0.20
N GLU A 69 -7.74 -0.69 -1.47
CA GLU A 69 -8.88 -0.04 -2.12
C GLU A 69 -10.24 -0.52 -1.58
N ARG A 70 -10.29 -1.70 -0.95
CA ARG A 70 -11.47 -2.13 -0.20
C ARG A 70 -11.87 -1.12 0.89
N VAL A 71 -10.89 -0.40 1.45
CA VAL A 71 -11.13 0.66 2.43
C VAL A 71 -11.36 2.00 1.74
N ASP A 72 -10.41 2.43 0.88
CA ASP A 72 -10.49 3.72 0.22
C ASP A 72 -9.60 3.82 -1.03
N SER A 73 -10.14 4.38 -2.11
CA SER A 73 -9.40 4.63 -3.34
C SER A 73 -8.32 5.70 -3.20
N GLY A 74 -8.46 6.65 -2.28
CA GLY A 74 -7.45 7.66 -1.96
C GLY A 74 -6.19 7.04 -1.35
N TYR A 75 -6.34 6.14 -0.38
CA TYR A 75 -5.21 5.39 0.20
C TYR A 75 -4.48 4.55 -0.86
N ARG A 76 -5.23 3.84 -1.73
CA ARG A 76 -4.63 3.08 -2.83
C ARG A 76 -3.95 3.99 -3.86
N SER A 77 -4.45 5.21 -4.08
CA SER A 77 -3.81 6.19 -4.97
C SER A 77 -2.45 6.62 -4.45
N THR A 78 -2.36 6.95 -3.16
CA THR A 78 -1.09 7.27 -2.51
C THR A 78 -0.08 6.13 -2.62
N MET A 79 -0.51 4.89 -2.32
CA MET A 79 0.34 3.70 -2.46
C MET A 79 0.82 3.48 -3.90
N SER A 80 -0.07 3.68 -4.87
CA SER A 80 0.22 3.53 -6.31
C SER A 80 1.20 4.57 -6.82
N VAL A 81 1.04 5.84 -6.44
CA VAL A 81 1.99 6.90 -6.82
C VAL A 81 3.37 6.55 -6.29
N GLN A 82 3.49 6.23 -5.01
CA GLN A 82 4.77 5.91 -4.39
C GLN A 82 5.45 4.70 -5.04
N THR A 83 4.69 3.63 -5.28
CA THR A 83 5.25 2.37 -5.82
C THR A 83 5.52 2.47 -7.31
N SER A 84 4.54 2.88 -8.10
CA SER A 84 4.58 2.74 -9.55
C SER A 84 5.09 3.99 -10.26
N LEU A 85 4.92 5.18 -9.67
CA LEU A 85 5.27 6.46 -10.31
C LEU A 85 6.49 7.16 -9.70
N VAL A 86 6.97 6.69 -8.55
CA VAL A 86 8.21 7.20 -7.91
C VAL A 86 9.27 6.12 -7.86
N ILE A 87 9.03 5.03 -7.12
CA ILE A 87 10.00 3.93 -7.03
C ILE A 87 10.20 3.28 -8.40
N GLY A 88 9.12 3.04 -9.14
CA GLY A 88 9.16 2.39 -10.45
C GLY A 88 10.12 3.04 -11.47
N PRO A 89 10.00 4.35 -11.75
CA PRO A 89 10.92 5.02 -12.65
C PRO A 89 12.37 5.02 -12.15
N ILE A 90 12.61 5.23 -10.85
CA ILE A 90 13.95 5.21 -10.24
C ILE A 90 14.60 3.82 -10.34
N TYR A 91 13.79 2.76 -10.28
CA TYR A 91 14.27 1.38 -10.37
C TYR A 91 14.68 1.00 -11.80
N ASN A 92 13.97 1.51 -12.81
CA ASN A 92 14.08 1.04 -14.19
C ASN A 92 14.98 1.90 -15.09
N TYR A 93 15.27 3.15 -14.70
CA TYR A 93 15.99 4.13 -15.52
C TYR A 93 17.07 4.83 -14.71
#